data_AF-A0A0P9EVU2-F1
#
_entry.id   AF-A0A0P9EVU2-F1
#
_cell.length_a   1.000
_cell.length_b   1.000
_cell.length_c   1.000
_cell.angle_alpha   90.00
_cell.angle_beta   90.00
_cell.angle_gamma   90.00
#
_symmetry.space_group_name_H-M   'P 1'
#
loop_
_entity.id
_entity.type
_entity.pdbx_description
1 polymer ?
#
loop_
_entity_poly.entity_id
_entity_poly.type
_entity_poly.pdbx_seq_one_letter_code
_entity_poly.pdbx_strand_id
1 'polypeptide(L)'
;MPLYPILDTRRAPPPRDTSTSTSSSGGGYLPLAQAAADGAAQEEKLDDGSRTASWSSMGTGSSVDGRDEDDRSWTRRAGAAALALVALVGVAGLWLSPYRLALERPYSCPNPRLALPPSLLDPRHLSTPIALPSSSPDFALSLAYDTTVCNAFSLVVSRVDKAHCAAVEASVEPSVDADLSSWIKAHLGPDSFIVQVDGAERRMADSPSKYLGECAYEFEFRLANAGPVWINVTHANQDYNAFREDNIVAGTRHRPELLMTSLTAVPLELDICAPTCETHYAPRLGFALPPTFPSPSPAPLEPLSLPSCAARARAGTLRGSYIPTRPVDQLYPPFPVPYSYHPATHSRTSTGYDAFVPAECAWSHAGTRFADHAACVERGTSRVLFVGDSHARAAFDIVAVRLEGEGTVASTSAKLDMRNATVGNVFMEFIWDPFLVLPLTCETVDGFDAIVVSAGTHMAAFNCPTTSDFVAFFEARLAAIAALAEQCRCTDSSPSSSSASTSPPTKLVLLTMPVQHQHLHDHDCRTGPRLSHWNRELSRIGRREGRWQVVDVEMYSRPNAIDQRIMDGIHYLALDAAEPVADDLIDRLEICDRGP
;
A
#
# COMPACT_ATOMS: atom_id res chain seq x y z
N MET A 1 -55.50 -3.40 7.05
CA MET A 1 -56.39 -4.06 6.05
C MET A 1 -56.21 -3.34 4.72
N PRO A 2 -56.16 -3.99 3.55
CA PRO A 2 -56.11 -5.44 3.22
C PRO A 2 -54.64 -5.91 3.01
N LEU A 3 -54.13 -7.11 3.31
CA LEU A 3 -54.46 -8.55 3.07
C LEU A 3 -54.44 -8.99 1.60
N TYR A 4 -53.37 -9.72 1.21
CA TYR A 4 -53.33 -10.95 0.37
C TYR A 4 -51.87 -11.49 0.24
N PRO A 5 -51.61 -12.76 -0.17
CA PRO A 5 -51.18 -13.80 0.76
C PRO A 5 -49.83 -14.47 0.45
N ILE A 6 -49.35 -15.26 1.42
CA ILE A 6 -48.21 -16.18 1.36
C ILE A 6 -48.60 -17.46 0.60
N LEU A 7 -47.79 -17.88 -0.37
CA LEU A 7 -47.87 -19.18 -1.04
C LEU A 7 -46.88 -20.18 -0.41
N ASP A 8 -47.46 -21.22 0.19
CA ASP A 8 -46.83 -22.47 0.65
C ASP A 8 -46.50 -23.36 -0.56
N THR A 9 -45.26 -23.85 -0.65
CA THR A 9 -44.90 -24.93 -1.58
C THR A 9 -44.21 -26.06 -0.83
N ARG A 10 -45.03 -27.06 -0.47
CA ARG A 10 -44.56 -28.38 -0.04
C ARG A 10 -43.89 -29.10 -1.21
N ARG A 11 -42.64 -29.52 -1.00
CA ARG A 11 -41.88 -30.39 -1.91
C ARG A 11 -42.43 -31.82 -1.89
N ALA A 12 -42.75 -32.35 -3.07
CA ALA A 12 -42.84 -33.78 -3.34
C ALA A 12 -41.44 -34.32 -3.77
N PRO A 13 -41.12 -35.60 -3.53
CA PRO A 13 -39.81 -36.16 -3.83
C PRO A 13 -39.66 -36.54 -5.32
N PRO A 14 -38.44 -36.51 -5.89
CA PRO A 14 -38.23 -36.93 -7.28
C PRO A 14 -38.05 -38.45 -7.39
N PRO A 15 -38.27 -39.02 -8.59
CA PRO A 15 -38.18 -40.45 -8.86
C PRO A 15 -36.73 -40.93 -9.03
N ARG A 16 -36.51 -42.22 -8.78
CA ARG A 16 -35.33 -43.00 -9.18
C ARG A 16 -35.45 -43.38 -10.66
N ASP A 17 -34.31 -43.34 -11.37
CA ASP A 17 -33.85 -44.34 -12.36
C ASP A 17 -32.45 -43.90 -12.88
N THR A 18 -31.38 -44.65 -12.58
CA THR A 18 -30.67 -45.71 -13.36
C THR A 18 -29.85 -45.22 -14.57
N SER A 19 -28.52 -45.37 -14.44
CA SER A 19 -27.46 -45.63 -15.45
C SER A 19 -27.36 -44.69 -16.67
N THR A 20 -26.22 -44.16 -17.07
CA THR A 20 -25.01 -44.87 -17.52
C THR A 20 -23.80 -43.93 -17.56
N SER A 21 -22.61 -44.56 -17.52
CA SER A 21 -21.27 -43.99 -17.67
C SER A 21 -21.05 -43.12 -18.91
N THR A 22 -20.29 -42.03 -18.76
CA THR A 22 -19.17 -41.70 -19.66
C THR A 22 -18.22 -40.75 -18.95
N SER A 23 -16.95 -41.16 -18.90
CA SER A 23 -15.81 -40.41 -18.39
C SER A 23 -15.54 -39.20 -19.28
N SER A 24 -15.60 -38.01 -18.70
CA SER A 24 -14.79 -36.88 -19.18
C SER A 24 -14.30 -36.10 -17.96
N SER A 25 -12.98 -36.02 -17.84
CA SER A 25 -12.27 -35.24 -16.84
C SER A 25 -12.39 -33.76 -17.17
N GLY A 26 -13.49 -33.14 -16.73
CA GLY A 26 -13.62 -31.69 -16.63
C GLY A 26 -13.25 -31.28 -15.20
N GLY A 27 -12.08 -30.66 -15.01
CA GLY A 27 -11.70 -30.05 -13.73
C GLY A 27 -12.65 -28.90 -13.41
N GLY A 28 -13.38 -29.03 -12.30
CA GLY A 28 -14.40 -28.07 -11.88
C GLY A 28 -13.80 -26.80 -11.29
N TYR A 29 -13.95 -25.67 -11.98
CA TYR A 29 -13.67 -24.31 -11.48
C TYR A 29 -14.84 -23.71 -10.64
N LEU A 30 -15.88 -24.51 -10.36
CA LEU A 30 -17.09 -24.07 -9.64
C LEU A 30 -16.89 -23.67 -8.15
N PRO A 31 -15.96 -24.23 -7.36
CA PRO A 31 -15.91 -23.94 -5.91
C PRO A 31 -15.58 -22.49 -5.58
N LEU A 32 -14.63 -21.88 -6.30
CA LEU A 32 -14.19 -20.49 -6.05
C LEU A 32 -15.23 -19.46 -6.48
N ALA A 33 -15.93 -19.70 -7.60
CA ALA A 33 -17.00 -18.82 -8.07
C ALA A 33 -18.21 -18.86 -7.12
N GLN A 34 -18.54 -20.02 -6.55
CA GLN A 34 -19.61 -20.15 -5.57
C GLN A 34 -19.26 -19.44 -4.25
N ALA A 35 -18.03 -19.62 -3.74
CA ALA A 35 -17.56 -18.93 -2.53
C ALA A 35 -17.52 -17.39 -2.72
N ALA A 36 -17.12 -16.91 -3.91
CA ALA A 36 -17.15 -15.50 -4.27
C ALA A 36 -18.57 -14.90 -4.22
N ALA A 37 -19.57 -15.63 -4.72
CA ALA A 37 -20.97 -15.19 -4.67
C ALA A 37 -21.51 -15.09 -3.24
N ASP A 38 -21.14 -16.04 -2.38
CA ASP A 38 -21.56 -16.06 -0.97
C ASP A 38 -20.91 -14.94 -0.15
N GLY A 39 -19.63 -14.62 -0.43
CA GLY A 39 -18.90 -13.52 0.24
C GLY A 39 -19.46 -12.13 -0.07
N ALA A 40 -19.86 -11.88 -1.34
CA ALA A 40 -20.43 -10.59 -1.74
C ALA A 40 -21.75 -10.26 -1.00
N ALA A 41 -22.58 -11.27 -0.71
CA ALA A 41 -23.85 -11.10 -0.01
C ALA A 41 -23.70 -10.81 1.50
N GLN A 42 -22.53 -11.04 2.09
CA GLN A 42 -22.31 -10.90 3.53
C GLN A 42 -21.99 -9.46 3.95
N GLU A 43 -21.44 -8.64 3.05
CA GLU A 43 -21.14 -7.22 3.32
C GLU A 43 -22.43 -6.37 3.44
N GLU A 44 -23.46 -6.69 2.64
CA GLU A 44 -24.74 -5.97 2.63
C GLU A 44 -25.47 -6.01 3.99
N LYS A 45 -25.24 -7.05 4.80
CA LYS A 45 -25.89 -7.22 6.11
C LYS A 45 -25.19 -6.56 7.29
N LEU A 46 -23.92 -6.20 7.16
CA LEU A 46 -23.14 -5.67 8.29
C LEU A 46 -23.24 -4.14 8.42
N ASP A 47 -23.68 -3.43 7.38
CA ASP A 47 -23.62 -1.96 7.31
C ASP A 47 -24.98 -1.24 7.44
N ASP A 48 -26.11 -1.95 7.56
CA ASP A 48 -27.44 -1.32 7.79
C ASP A 48 -27.63 -0.79 9.24
N GLY A 49 -26.53 -0.69 9.99
CA GLY A 49 -26.46 -0.18 11.36
C GLY A 49 -26.08 1.29 11.50
N SER A 50 -26.08 2.09 10.42
CA SER A 50 -25.78 3.52 10.51
C SER A 50 -26.94 4.31 11.15
N ARG A 51 -26.82 4.52 12.46
CA ARG A 51 -27.65 5.46 13.22
C ARG A 51 -27.50 6.87 12.65
N THR A 52 -28.56 7.36 12.02
CA THR A 52 -28.76 8.78 11.73
C THR A 52 -28.98 9.54 13.05
N ALA A 53 -27.90 10.05 13.65
CA ALA A 53 -28.01 11.01 14.74
C ALA A 53 -28.17 12.42 14.16
N SER A 54 -29.41 12.87 13.95
CA SER A 54 -29.70 14.29 13.73
C SER A 54 -29.46 15.05 15.03
N TRP A 55 -28.52 15.99 15.04
CA TRP A 55 -28.37 16.91 16.17
C TRP A 55 -29.08 18.22 15.86
N SER A 56 -30.22 18.40 16.52
CA SER A 56 -30.93 19.67 16.63
C SER A 56 -30.32 20.50 17.76
N SER A 57 -30.18 21.80 17.50
CA SER A 57 -29.81 22.85 18.42
C SER A 57 -30.64 22.90 19.71
N MET A 58 -30.00 23.13 20.85
CA MET A 58 -30.45 23.84 22.07
C MET A 58 -29.31 23.67 23.09
N GLY A 59 -28.93 24.58 23.98
CA GLY A 59 -29.45 25.87 24.41
C GLY A 59 -28.59 26.27 25.62
N THR A 60 -28.35 27.57 25.77
CA THR A 60 -27.66 28.19 26.91
C THR A 60 -28.38 27.90 28.23
N GLY A 61 -27.65 27.49 29.27
CA GLY A 61 -28.19 27.29 30.62
C GLY A 61 -27.11 27.45 31.69
N SER A 62 -27.32 28.41 32.57
CA SER A 62 -26.45 28.89 33.65
C SER A 62 -26.61 28.14 34.98
N SER A 63 -25.53 28.17 35.77
CA SER A 63 -25.44 28.14 37.26
C SER A 63 -25.96 26.92 38.03
N VAL A 64 -25.17 26.43 39.00
CA VAL A 64 -25.41 26.60 40.46
C VAL A 64 -24.22 26.04 41.26
N ASP A 65 -23.88 26.77 42.32
CA ASP A 65 -22.92 26.55 43.41
C ASP A 65 -23.11 25.27 44.25
N GLY A 66 -22.04 24.90 45.00
CA GLY A 66 -22.10 24.12 46.25
C GLY A 66 -20.90 23.19 46.40
N ARG A 67 -19.82 23.62 47.07
CA ARG A 67 -19.47 23.36 48.49
C ARG A 67 -19.30 21.89 48.88
N ASP A 68 -18.08 21.52 49.26
CA ASP A 68 -17.64 21.03 50.58
C ASP A 68 -16.15 20.61 50.42
N GLU A 69 -15.18 21.32 51.01
CA GLU A 69 -14.69 21.25 52.41
C GLU A 69 -14.18 19.85 52.85
N ASP A 70 -13.02 19.91 53.51
CA ASP A 70 -12.20 18.86 54.13
C ASP A 70 -11.43 17.93 53.16
N ASP A 71 -10.11 17.75 53.26
CA ASP A 71 -9.39 17.49 54.49
C ASP A 71 -7.93 17.96 54.44
N ARG A 72 -7.45 18.45 55.60
CA ARG A 72 -6.11 18.97 55.80
C ARG A 72 -5.17 17.86 56.29
N SER A 73 -3.88 18.18 56.09
CA SER A 73 -2.75 17.81 56.93
C SER A 73 -2.01 16.54 56.56
N TRP A 74 -0.88 16.70 55.85
CA TRP A 74 0.41 16.12 56.24
C TRP A 74 1.52 17.08 55.79
N THR A 75 1.99 17.92 56.71
CA THR A 75 3.29 18.60 56.58
C THR A 75 4.25 18.02 57.61
N ARG A 76 5.54 18.11 57.28
CA ARG A 76 6.75 17.87 58.11
C ARG A 76 7.38 16.50 57.95
N ARG A 77 8.28 16.40 56.97
CA ARG A 77 9.68 15.92 57.10
C ARG A 77 10.37 16.00 55.73
N ALA A 78 10.80 17.21 55.36
CA ALA A 78 11.69 17.40 54.21
C ALA A 78 12.68 18.51 54.57
N GLY A 79 13.75 18.11 55.26
CA GLY A 79 14.87 18.97 55.61
C GLY A 79 16.06 18.08 55.88
N ALA A 80 17.13 18.28 55.10
CA ALA A 80 18.45 17.63 55.20
C ALA A 80 18.73 16.36 54.36
N ALA A 81 18.13 16.21 53.17
CA ALA A 81 18.61 15.21 52.17
C ALA A 81 18.66 15.71 50.72
N ALA A 82 18.56 17.03 50.49
CA ALA A 82 18.50 17.61 49.14
C ALA A 82 19.81 18.27 48.65
N LEU A 83 20.90 18.19 49.41
CA LEU A 83 22.18 18.85 49.08
C LEU A 83 23.35 17.88 48.83
N ALA A 84 23.16 16.56 49.02
CA ALA A 84 24.17 15.55 48.72
C ALA A 84 23.94 14.82 47.37
N LEU A 85 22.75 14.94 46.77
CA LEU A 85 22.43 14.29 45.48
C LEU A 85 22.83 15.13 44.26
N VAL A 86 23.02 16.45 44.41
CA VAL A 86 23.43 17.34 43.31
C VAL A 86 24.95 17.25 43.05
N ALA A 87 25.75 16.82 44.02
CA ALA A 87 27.20 16.68 43.86
C ALA A 87 27.65 15.34 43.24
N LEU A 88 26.79 14.30 43.23
CA LEU A 88 27.09 12.99 42.63
C LEU A 88 26.59 12.85 41.18
N VAL A 89 25.68 13.71 40.72
CA VAL A 89 25.26 13.77 39.30
C VAL A 89 26.23 14.62 38.46
N GLY A 90 27.06 15.47 39.09
CA GLY A 90 27.98 16.39 38.41
C GLY A 90 29.26 15.77 37.82
N VAL A 91 29.53 14.48 38.06
CA VAL A 91 30.75 13.80 37.54
C VAL A 91 30.44 12.71 36.50
N ALA A 92 29.17 12.34 36.31
CA ALA A 92 28.75 11.39 35.27
C ALA A 92 28.41 12.07 33.91
N GLY A 93 28.41 13.40 33.84
CA GLY A 93 28.00 14.17 32.65
C GLY A 93 29.08 14.45 31.61
N LEU A 94 30.30 13.89 31.74
CA LEU A 94 31.44 14.17 30.87
C LEU A 94 31.77 13.08 29.84
N TRP A 95 30.94 12.04 29.69
CA TRP A 95 31.21 10.89 28.80
C TRP A 95 30.06 10.50 27.87
N LEU A 96 29.19 11.45 27.51
CA LEU A 96 28.25 11.30 26.39
C LEU A 96 28.49 12.43 25.37
N SER A 97 29.74 12.64 24.96
CA SER A 97 29.95 13.26 23.64
C SER A 97 29.50 12.24 22.61
N PRO A 98 28.51 12.55 21.75
CA PRO A 98 28.24 11.69 20.61
C PRO A 98 29.54 11.62 19.80
N TYR A 99 30.09 10.42 19.67
CA TYR A 99 31.25 10.15 18.83
C TYR A 99 30.91 10.60 17.40
N ARG A 100 31.30 11.81 17.02
CA ARG A 100 31.25 12.26 15.63
C ARG A 100 32.48 11.70 14.92
N LEU A 101 32.34 10.53 14.34
CA LEU A 101 33.28 9.98 13.36
C LEU A 101 33.28 10.91 12.13
N ALA A 102 34.25 11.82 12.06
CA ALA A 102 34.51 12.57 10.83
C ALA A 102 35.15 11.61 9.81
N LEU A 103 34.35 11.13 8.85
CA LEU A 103 34.80 10.27 7.77
C LEU A 103 35.51 11.13 6.69
N GLU A 104 36.84 11.02 6.57
CA GLU A 104 37.66 11.68 5.53
C GLU A 104 37.59 11.00 4.13
N ARG A 105 36.64 10.11 3.89
CA ARG A 105 36.51 9.37 2.61
C ARG A 105 35.52 10.06 1.66
N PRO A 106 35.66 9.91 0.32
CA PRO A 106 34.71 10.45 -0.64
C PRO A 106 33.33 9.88 -0.35
N TYR A 107 32.47 10.73 0.17
CA TYR A 107 31.15 10.41 0.67
C TYR A 107 30.13 10.90 -0.34
N SER A 108 29.24 10.01 -0.81
CA SER A 108 28.26 10.37 -1.82
C SER A 108 26.92 10.70 -1.17
N CYS A 109 26.45 11.95 -1.33
CA CYS A 109 25.11 12.33 -0.89
C CYS A 109 24.06 11.77 -1.87
N PRO A 110 23.06 11.02 -1.39
CA PRO A 110 21.99 10.50 -2.24
C PRO A 110 21.13 11.64 -2.79
N ASN A 111 20.50 11.41 -3.94
CA ASN A 111 19.60 12.35 -4.59
C ASN A 111 18.34 11.61 -5.07
N PRO A 112 17.13 12.05 -4.68
CA PRO A 112 15.90 11.31 -4.94
C PRO A 112 15.51 11.25 -6.42
N ARG A 113 16.15 12.06 -7.28
CA ARG A 113 15.93 12.08 -8.73
C ARG A 113 16.87 11.17 -9.50
N LEU A 114 17.86 10.56 -8.84
CA LEU A 114 18.81 9.64 -9.48
C LEU A 114 18.40 8.19 -9.23
N ALA A 115 18.83 7.31 -10.14
CA ALA A 115 18.67 5.88 -9.96
C ALA A 115 19.44 5.42 -8.71
N LEU A 116 18.80 4.61 -7.87
CA LEU A 116 19.55 3.78 -6.94
C LEU A 116 20.25 2.68 -7.72
N PRO A 117 21.52 2.35 -7.43
CA PRO A 117 22.18 1.22 -8.05
C PRO A 117 21.48 -0.09 -7.64
N PRO A 118 21.58 -1.16 -8.47
CA PRO A 118 20.94 -2.44 -8.18
C PRO A 118 21.41 -3.08 -6.86
N SER A 119 22.68 -2.87 -6.50
CA SER A 119 23.23 -3.27 -5.22
C SER A 119 22.96 -2.18 -4.19
N LEU A 120 22.27 -2.55 -3.10
CA LEU A 120 21.91 -1.62 -2.05
C LEU A 120 23.13 -1.21 -1.22
N LEU A 121 24.02 -2.16 -0.92
CA LEU A 121 25.20 -1.97 -0.06
C LEU A 121 26.47 -2.54 -0.73
N ASP A 122 27.63 -1.89 -0.52
CA ASP A 122 28.92 -2.46 -0.92
C ASP A 122 29.57 -3.21 0.26
N PRO A 123 29.72 -4.55 0.20
CA PRO A 123 30.29 -5.34 1.31
C PRO A 123 31.71 -4.91 1.71
N ARG A 124 32.47 -4.27 0.83
CA ARG A 124 33.83 -3.78 1.10
C ARG A 124 33.84 -2.52 1.98
N HIS A 125 32.69 -1.86 2.11
CA HIS A 125 32.52 -0.60 2.81
C HIS A 125 31.55 -0.68 3.98
N LEU A 126 31.01 -1.87 4.27
CA LEU A 126 30.20 -2.08 5.46
C LEU A 126 31.02 -1.89 6.74
N SER A 127 30.43 -1.18 7.70
CA SER A 127 30.93 -1.09 9.06
C SER A 127 30.95 -2.46 9.73
N THR A 128 31.68 -2.59 10.84
CA THR A 128 31.44 -3.72 11.75
C THR A 128 30.00 -3.66 12.26
N PRO A 129 29.28 -4.79 12.37
CA PRO A 129 27.94 -4.81 12.93
C PRO A 129 27.89 -4.23 14.34
N ILE A 130 26.90 -3.38 14.60
CA ILE A 130 26.64 -2.72 15.88
C ILE A 130 25.42 -3.40 16.49
N ALA A 131 25.56 -3.92 17.71
CA ALA A 131 24.42 -4.47 18.45
C ALA A 131 23.46 -3.33 18.83
N LEU A 132 22.18 -3.52 18.54
CA LEU A 132 21.12 -2.57 18.86
C LEU A 132 20.29 -3.10 20.04
N PRO A 133 19.74 -2.21 20.88
CA PRO A 133 18.84 -2.64 21.95
C PRO A 133 17.55 -3.21 21.37
N SER A 134 17.17 -4.40 21.83
CA SER A 134 15.86 -5.00 21.55
C SER A 134 14.98 -4.88 22.79
N SER A 135 13.70 -4.52 22.61
CA SER A 135 12.69 -4.57 23.68
C SER A 135 12.13 -5.96 23.94
N SER A 136 12.41 -6.93 23.06
CA SER A 136 12.02 -8.32 23.23
C SER A 136 13.23 -9.17 23.63
N PRO A 137 13.11 -10.05 24.65
CA PRO A 137 14.17 -11.00 24.99
C PRO A 137 14.35 -12.09 23.93
N ASP A 138 13.38 -12.28 23.04
CA ASP A 138 13.37 -13.37 22.05
C ASP A 138 14.18 -13.02 20.80
N PHE A 139 14.48 -11.72 20.60
CA PHE A 139 15.15 -11.23 19.40
C PHE A 139 16.35 -10.34 19.73
N ALA A 140 17.42 -10.52 18.96
CA ALA A 140 18.56 -9.62 18.91
C ALA A 140 18.57 -8.84 17.59
N LEU A 141 18.94 -7.56 17.68
CA LEU A 141 19.05 -6.65 16.55
C LEU A 141 20.50 -6.25 16.35
N SER A 142 20.96 -6.22 15.11
CA SER A 142 22.26 -5.63 14.77
C SER A 142 22.19 -4.84 13.47
N LEU A 143 23.00 -3.80 13.36
CA LEU A 143 23.03 -2.92 12.19
C LEU A 143 24.45 -2.72 11.70
N ALA A 144 24.64 -2.82 10.39
CA ALA A 144 25.86 -2.40 9.70
C ALA A 144 25.50 -1.33 8.68
N TYR A 145 26.35 -0.32 8.49
CA TYR A 145 26.10 0.75 7.51
C TYR A 145 27.25 0.88 6.52
N ASP A 146 26.94 1.34 5.31
CA ASP A 146 27.94 1.62 4.30
C ASP A 146 28.70 2.90 4.66
N THR A 147 30.02 2.80 4.82
CA THR A 147 30.88 3.92 5.22
C THR A 147 31.15 4.93 4.11
N THR A 148 30.67 4.68 2.89
CA THR A 148 30.87 5.54 1.71
C THR A 148 29.59 6.17 1.17
N VAL A 149 28.42 5.70 1.62
CA VAL A 149 27.10 6.14 1.14
C VAL A 149 26.19 6.53 2.30
N CYS A 150 25.62 7.73 2.24
CA CYS A 150 24.63 8.18 3.23
C CYS A 150 23.35 7.36 3.20
N ASN A 151 22.81 7.09 4.39
CA ASN A 151 21.58 6.34 4.61
C ASN A 151 21.52 5.01 3.86
N ALA A 152 22.64 4.29 3.85
CA ALA A 152 22.76 2.94 3.32
C ALA A 152 23.16 2.00 4.47
N PHE A 153 22.27 1.06 4.83
CA PHE A 153 22.48 0.16 5.97
C PHE A 153 21.78 -1.19 5.81
N SER A 154 22.29 -2.20 6.50
CA SER A 154 21.70 -3.52 6.70
C SER A 154 21.29 -3.64 8.17
N LEU A 155 20.04 -4.02 8.41
CA LEU A 155 19.51 -4.41 9.70
C LEU A 155 19.31 -5.92 9.72
N VAL A 156 19.93 -6.59 10.68
CA VAL A 156 19.71 -8.02 10.94
C VAL A 156 18.86 -8.18 12.19
N VAL A 157 17.70 -8.80 12.02
CA VAL A 157 16.84 -9.29 13.11
C VAL A 157 17.11 -10.77 13.28
N SER A 158 17.38 -11.23 14.50
CA SER A 158 17.67 -12.65 14.74
C SER A 158 17.01 -13.17 16.00
N ARG A 159 16.39 -14.35 15.92
CA ARG A 159 15.86 -15.02 17.10
C ARG A 159 17.02 -15.50 17.99
N VAL A 160 16.90 -15.27 19.30
CA VAL A 160 17.89 -15.70 20.31
C VAL A 160 17.81 -17.21 20.53
N ASP A 161 16.59 -17.76 20.62
CA ASP A 161 16.37 -19.21 20.71
C ASP A 161 16.45 -19.87 19.33
N LYS A 162 17.62 -20.43 19.01
CA LYS A 162 17.85 -21.17 17.78
C LYS A 162 17.17 -22.54 17.75
N ALA A 163 16.91 -23.13 18.92
CA ALA A 163 16.27 -24.45 18.99
C ALA A 163 14.79 -24.36 18.61
N HIS A 164 14.09 -23.31 19.06
CA HIS A 164 12.73 -23.02 18.59
C HIS A 164 12.67 -22.90 17.07
N CYS A 165 13.59 -22.14 16.47
CA CYS A 165 13.64 -21.98 15.02
C CYS A 165 13.79 -23.32 14.28
N ALA A 166 14.79 -24.11 14.66
CA ALA A 166 15.04 -25.41 14.05
C ALA A 166 13.84 -26.35 14.18
N ALA A 167 13.13 -26.31 15.32
CA ALA A 167 11.92 -27.10 15.51
C ALA A 167 10.80 -26.68 14.54
N VAL A 168 10.54 -25.37 14.42
CA VAL A 168 9.49 -24.83 13.54
C VAL A 168 9.80 -25.14 12.07
N GLU A 169 11.03 -24.89 11.62
CA GLU A 169 11.45 -25.17 10.23
C GLU A 169 11.33 -26.65 9.87
N ALA A 170 11.57 -27.54 10.85
CA ALA A 170 11.45 -28.98 10.67
C ALA A 170 10.00 -29.48 10.72
N SER A 171 9.12 -28.85 11.50
CA SER A 171 7.77 -29.38 11.76
C SER A 171 6.63 -28.70 11.01
N VAL A 172 6.82 -27.44 10.55
CA VAL A 172 5.77 -26.66 9.91
C VAL A 172 5.99 -26.60 8.40
N GLU A 173 4.94 -26.88 7.64
CA GLU A 173 4.93 -26.73 6.19
C GLU A 173 4.11 -25.49 5.80
N PRO A 174 4.73 -24.42 5.30
CA PRO A 174 4.05 -23.15 5.02
C PRO A 174 3.16 -23.19 3.79
N SER A 175 3.26 -24.18 2.91
CA SER A 175 2.31 -24.35 1.80
C SER A 175 2.13 -25.81 1.46
N VAL A 176 0.99 -26.12 0.86
CA VAL A 176 0.66 -27.44 0.31
C VAL A 176 1.36 -27.68 -1.02
N ASP A 177 1.82 -26.61 -1.68
CA ASP A 177 2.74 -26.66 -2.82
C ASP A 177 4.17 -26.78 -2.28
N ALA A 178 4.84 -27.88 -2.63
CA ALA A 178 6.17 -28.20 -2.14
C ALA A 178 7.26 -27.24 -2.67
N ASP A 179 7.10 -26.73 -3.89
CA ASP A 179 8.06 -25.79 -4.49
C ASP A 179 7.92 -24.41 -3.85
N LEU A 180 6.68 -23.95 -3.66
CA LEU A 180 6.40 -22.72 -2.93
C LEU A 180 6.83 -22.82 -1.47
N SER A 181 6.56 -23.94 -0.81
CA SER A 181 7.00 -24.19 0.56
C SER A 181 8.53 -24.11 0.68
N SER A 182 9.25 -24.78 -0.22
CA SER A 182 10.71 -24.73 -0.29
C SER A 182 11.21 -23.30 -0.49
N TRP A 183 10.55 -22.53 -1.37
CA TRP A 183 10.87 -21.11 -1.59
C TRP A 183 10.66 -20.27 -0.33
N ILE A 184 9.53 -20.43 0.38
CA ILE A 184 9.21 -19.70 1.62
C ILE A 184 10.26 -20.01 2.70
N LYS A 185 10.57 -21.29 2.92
CA LYS A 185 11.59 -21.70 3.90
C LYS A 185 12.99 -21.13 3.56
N ALA A 186 13.34 -21.09 2.28
CA ALA A 186 14.65 -20.61 1.85
C ALA A 186 14.80 -19.07 1.83
N HIS A 187 13.70 -18.31 1.68
CA HIS A 187 13.78 -16.86 1.42
C HIS A 187 13.10 -15.99 2.46
N LEU A 188 12.06 -16.50 3.14
CA LEU A 188 11.27 -15.72 4.08
C LEU A 188 11.51 -16.14 5.51
N GLY A 189 11.67 -17.44 5.78
CA GLY A 189 11.79 -17.99 7.13
C GLY A 189 10.47 -17.97 7.92
N PRO A 190 10.47 -18.48 9.17
CA PRO A 190 9.23 -18.65 9.96
C PRO A 190 8.65 -17.38 10.56
N ASP A 191 9.47 -16.38 10.88
CA ASP A 191 9.02 -15.09 11.41
C ASP A 191 8.89 -14.04 10.30
N SER A 192 7.96 -13.08 10.48
CA SER A 192 7.85 -11.89 9.64
C SER A 192 7.97 -10.62 10.46
N PHE A 193 8.46 -9.55 9.83
CA PHE A 193 8.71 -8.27 10.47
C PHE A 193 8.20 -7.14 9.60
N ILE A 194 7.79 -6.05 10.24
CA ILE A 194 7.57 -4.76 9.61
C ILE A 194 8.76 -3.89 10.03
N VAL A 195 9.65 -3.61 9.10
CA VAL A 195 10.78 -2.69 9.28
C VAL A 195 10.42 -1.39 8.59
N GLN A 196 10.09 -0.38 9.38
CA GLN A 196 9.75 0.96 8.91
C GLN A 196 10.94 1.90 9.11
N VAL A 197 11.20 2.71 8.08
CA VAL A 197 12.19 3.79 8.09
C VAL A 197 11.44 5.07 7.78
N ASP A 198 11.54 6.05 8.68
CA ASP A 198 10.95 7.39 8.52
C ASP A 198 12.05 8.46 8.61
N GLY A 199 11.72 9.73 8.32
CA GLY A 199 12.63 10.86 8.42
C GLY A 199 13.00 11.44 7.07
N ALA A 200 14.28 11.36 6.70
CA ALA A 200 14.76 11.83 5.39
C ALA A 200 14.06 11.14 4.21
N GLU A 201 13.71 9.86 4.33
CA GLU A 201 12.93 9.15 3.33
C GLU A 201 12.07 8.12 4.04
N ARG A 202 10.82 7.99 3.60
CA ARG A 202 9.92 6.98 4.11
C ARG A 202 10.02 5.69 3.31
N ARG A 203 10.29 4.58 4.01
CA ARG A 203 10.35 3.22 3.46
C ARG A 203 9.74 2.23 4.43
N MET A 204 9.30 1.11 3.89
CA MET A 204 8.88 -0.04 4.67
C MET A 204 9.27 -1.32 3.94
N ALA A 205 9.74 -2.30 4.71
CA ALA A 205 9.96 -3.66 4.27
C ALA A 205 9.20 -4.62 5.19
N ASP A 206 8.40 -5.50 4.59
CA ASP A 206 7.65 -6.57 5.26
C ASP A 206 8.26 -7.96 4.99
N SER A 207 9.22 -8.03 4.08
CA SER A 207 9.94 -9.23 3.68
C SER A 207 11.44 -8.94 3.75
N PRO A 208 12.27 -9.89 4.23
CA PRO A 208 13.71 -9.67 4.29
C PRO A 208 14.29 -9.56 2.88
N SER A 209 15.35 -8.75 2.74
CA SER A 209 16.20 -8.78 1.55
C SER A 209 16.83 -10.17 1.39
N LYS A 210 17.16 -10.81 2.53
CA LYS A 210 17.71 -12.15 2.58
C LYS A 210 17.37 -12.85 3.88
N TYR A 211 16.91 -14.09 3.78
CA TYR A 211 16.88 -15.01 4.92
C TYR A 211 18.25 -15.69 5.06
N LEU A 212 18.86 -15.57 6.24
CA LEU A 212 20.21 -16.09 6.52
C LEU A 212 20.19 -17.52 7.08
N GLY A 213 19.00 -18.11 7.28
CA GLY A 213 18.83 -19.35 8.03
C GLY A 213 18.78 -19.11 9.54
N GLU A 214 18.40 -20.14 10.30
CA GLU A 214 18.37 -20.11 11.77
C GLU A 214 17.62 -18.89 12.36
N CYS A 215 16.53 -18.47 11.70
CA CYS A 215 15.72 -17.32 12.09
C CYS A 215 16.54 -16.03 12.19
N ALA A 216 17.44 -15.80 11.25
CA ALA A 216 18.13 -14.54 11.04
C ALA A 216 17.70 -13.92 9.70
N TYR A 217 17.30 -12.64 9.75
CA TYR A 217 16.62 -11.93 8.69
C TYR A 217 17.36 -10.63 8.41
N GLU A 218 17.85 -10.48 7.19
CA GLU A 218 18.57 -9.30 6.75
C GLU A 218 17.65 -8.38 5.94
N PHE A 219 17.56 -7.12 6.35
CA PHE A 219 16.84 -6.05 5.68
C PHE A 219 17.83 -4.97 5.25
N GLU A 220 18.04 -4.85 3.95
CA GLU A 220 18.93 -3.84 3.37
C GLU A 220 18.14 -2.62 2.93
N PHE A 221 18.64 -1.44 3.30
CA PHE A 221 18.10 -0.15 2.89
C PHE A 221 19.20 0.68 2.24
N ARG A 222 18.87 1.30 1.12
CA ARG A 222 19.64 2.39 0.53
C ARG A 222 18.67 3.50 0.18
N LEU A 223 18.67 4.56 0.97
CA LEU A 223 17.75 5.68 0.75
C LEU A 223 18.27 6.58 -0.37
N ALA A 224 17.35 7.18 -1.10
CA ALA A 224 17.64 8.17 -2.13
C ALA A 224 17.66 9.61 -1.56
N ASN A 225 17.47 9.78 -0.25
CA ASN A 225 17.57 11.07 0.42
C ASN A 225 18.49 11.07 1.63
N ALA A 226 19.12 12.22 1.86
CA ALA A 226 20.06 12.43 2.95
C ALA A 226 19.38 13.01 4.19
N GLY A 227 19.97 12.77 5.36
CA GLY A 227 19.52 13.33 6.64
C GLY A 227 19.17 12.26 7.67
N PRO A 228 18.68 12.68 8.84
CA PRO A 228 18.38 11.75 9.93
C PRO A 228 17.21 10.84 9.56
N VAL A 229 17.28 9.59 10.01
CA VAL A 229 16.21 8.61 9.85
C VAL A 229 15.90 7.91 11.15
N TRP A 230 14.67 7.41 11.27
CA TRP A 230 14.19 6.67 12.43
C TRP A 230 13.75 5.29 11.99
N ILE A 231 14.29 4.26 12.64
CA ILE A 231 14.01 2.85 12.33
C ILE A 231 13.10 2.30 13.42
N ASN A 232 11.96 1.74 13.01
CA ASN A 232 11.05 1.01 13.89
C ASN A 232 10.91 -0.43 13.38
N VAL A 233 11.03 -1.39 14.30
CA VAL A 233 10.98 -2.82 13.96
C VAL A 233 9.85 -3.47 14.75
N THR A 234 8.94 -4.12 14.05
CA THR A 234 7.81 -4.82 14.67
C THR A 234 7.80 -6.27 14.22
N HIS A 235 7.76 -7.21 15.15
CA HIS A 235 7.51 -8.64 14.88
C HIS A 235 6.02 -8.82 14.59
N ALA A 236 5.72 -9.19 13.34
CA ALA A 236 4.35 -9.21 12.83
C ALA A 236 3.72 -10.60 12.97
N ASN A 237 4.41 -11.65 12.55
CA ASN A 237 3.94 -13.03 12.65
C ASN A 237 5.09 -13.98 13.00
N GLN A 238 4.76 -15.16 13.53
CA GLN A 238 5.68 -16.26 13.82
C GLN A 238 5.19 -17.57 13.21
N ASP A 239 6.02 -18.63 13.26
CA ASP A 239 5.64 -19.99 12.87
C ASP A 239 5.03 -20.11 11.46
N TYR A 240 5.60 -19.37 10.51
CA TYR A 240 5.15 -19.22 9.13
C TYR A 240 3.73 -18.65 8.96
N ASN A 241 3.09 -18.13 10.01
CA ASN A 241 1.74 -17.54 9.91
C ASN A 241 1.67 -16.40 8.87
N ALA A 242 2.79 -15.75 8.58
CA ALA A 242 2.87 -14.76 7.51
C ALA A 242 2.56 -15.30 6.11
N PHE A 243 2.65 -16.60 5.86
CA PHE A 243 2.45 -17.16 4.51
C PHE A 243 1.67 -18.48 4.49
N ARG A 244 1.57 -19.15 5.65
CA ARG A 244 0.99 -20.49 5.82
C ARG A 244 -0.24 -20.73 4.94
N GLU A 245 -0.25 -21.75 4.11
CA GLU A 245 -1.40 -22.14 3.29
C GLU A 245 -1.90 -23.48 3.81
N ASP A 246 -2.80 -23.43 4.80
CA ASP A 246 -3.46 -24.64 5.24
C ASP A 246 -4.52 -25.05 4.21
N ASN A 247 -4.57 -26.35 3.87
CA ASN A 247 -5.61 -26.98 3.05
C ASN A 247 -6.95 -27.00 3.79
N ILE A 248 -7.54 -25.83 4.02
CA ILE A 248 -8.84 -25.69 4.65
C ILE A 248 -9.86 -25.28 3.59
N VAL A 249 -11.09 -25.76 3.74
CA VAL A 249 -12.23 -25.36 2.92
C VAL A 249 -12.27 -23.82 2.85
N ALA A 250 -12.48 -23.26 1.65
CA ALA A 250 -12.53 -21.80 1.47
C ALA A 250 -13.45 -21.14 2.53
N GLY A 251 -12.98 -20.04 3.11
CA GLY A 251 -13.70 -19.31 4.16
C GLY A 251 -13.70 -19.95 5.56
N THR A 252 -13.02 -21.08 5.77
CA THR A 252 -12.92 -21.72 7.11
C THR A 252 -11.54 -21.57 7.76
N ARG A 253 -10.59 -20.99 7.03
CA ARG A 253 -9.24 -20.74 7.52
C ARG A 253 -9.25 -19.63 8.57
N HIS A 254 -8.61 -19.86 9.71
CA HIS A 254 -8.40 -18.80 10.69
C HIS A 254 -7.41 -17.75 10.17
N ARG A 255 -7.71 -16.48 10.46
CA ARG A 255 -6.82 -15.34 10.29
C ARG A 255 -5.49 -15.68 10.95
N PRO A 256 -4.36 -15.52 10.26
CA PRO A 256 -3.06 -15.73 10.87
C PRO A 256 -2.86 -14.90 12.13
N GLU A 257 -2.07 -15.40 13.07
CA GLU A 257 -1.81 -14.67 14.30
C GLU A 257 -0.95 -13.42 14.00
N LEU A 258 -1.53 -12.24 14.21
CA LEU A 258 -0.85 -10.96 14.07
C LEU A 258 -0.42 -10.46 15.46
N LEU A 259 0.88 -10.50 15.74
CA LEU A 259 1.47 -10.19 17.04
C LEU A 259 1.60 -8.67 17.27
N MET A 260 2.14 -7.96 16.27
CA MET A 260 2.51 -6.53 16.36
C MET A 260 3.39 -6.18 17.57
N THR A 261 4.30 -7.07 17.95
CA THR A 261 5.23 -6.85 19.06
C THR A 261 6.36 -5.95 18.61
N SER A 262 6.47 -4.74 19.17
CA SER A 262 7.60 -3.86 18.86
C SER A 262 8.91 -4.43 19.43
N LEU A 263 9.94 -4.51 18.57
CA LEU A 263 11.29 -4.93 18.93
C LEU A 263 12.18 -3.73 19.29
N THR A 264 11.72 -2.51 19.05
CA THR A 264 12.41 -1.27 19.41
C THR A 264 11.51 -0.45 20.34
N ALA A 265 11.89 -0.29 21.61
CA ALA A 265 11.07 0.40 22.61
C ALA A 265 10.69 1.84 22.19
N VAL A 266 11.58 2.51 21.48
CA VAL A 266 11.38 3.78 20.78
C VAL A 266 12.06 3.68 19.41
N PRO A 267 11.61 4.45 18.40
CA PRO A 267 12.29 4.46 17.10
C PRO A 267 13.78 4.78 17.25
N LEU A 268 14.62 4.00 16.58
CA LEU A 268 16.07 4.14 16.62
C LEU A 268 16.50 5.24 15.65
N GLU A 269 17.05 6.33 16.16
CA GLU A 269 17.61 7.39 15.34
C GLU A 269 18.96 6.96 14.74
N LEU A 270 19.09 7.14 13.43
CA LEU A 270 20.31 6.92 12.67
C LEU A 270 20.65 8.22 11.94
N ASP A 271 21.71 8.88 12.40
CA ASP A 271 22.28 10.06 11.75
C ASP A 271 23.71 9.72 11.28
N ILE A 272 23.77 8.95 10.19
CA ILE A 272 25.04 8.49 9.59
C ILE A 272 25.50 9.36 8.42
N CYS A 273 24.82 10.48 8.18
CA CYS A 273 25.11 11.37 7.06
C CYS A 273 26.16 12.42 7.42
N ALA A 274 27.06 12.71 6.48
CA ALA A 274 27.95 13.86 6.62
C ALA A 274 27.10 15.14 6.74
N PRO A 275 27.46 16.10 7.61
CA PRO A 275 26.70 17.35 7.77
C PRO A 275 26.55 18.18 6.50
N THR A 276 27.37 17.88 5.47
CA THR A 276 27.31 18.50 4.15
C THR A 276 26.23 17.92 3.23
N CYS A 277 25.64 16.77 3.58
CA CYS A 277 24.53 16.19 2.84
C CYS A 277 23.20 16.71 3.39
N GLU A 278 22.64 17.70 2.71
CA GLU A 278 21.36 18.29 3.10
C GLU A 278 20.18 17.38 2.70
N THR A 279 19.16 17.33 3.56
CA THR A 279 17.89 16.66 3.25
C THR A 279 17.17 17.37 2.13
N HIS A 280 16.81 16.62 1.08
CA HIS A 280 15.89 17.11 0.08
C HIS A 280 14.48 17.10 0.65
N TYR A 281 13.75 18.18 0.45
CA TYR A 281 12.30 18.22 0.70
C TYR A 281 11.57 18.16 -0.62
N ALA A 282 10.44 17.46 -0.63
CA ALA A 282 9.57 17.42 -1.79
C ALA A 282 9.15 18.85 -2.17
N PRO A 283 8.99 19.15 -3.48
CA PRO A 283 8.38 20.39 -3.92
C PRO A 283 7.03 20.59 -3.25
N ARG A 284 6.72 21.84 -2.88
CA ARG A 284 5.40 22.18 -2.35
C ARG A 284 4.33 21.82 -3.37
N LEU A 285 3.37 21.01 -2.96
CA LEU A 285 2.24 20.62 -3.79
C LEU A 285 1.52 21.87 -4.33
N GLY A 286 1.32 21.94 -5.66
CA GLY A 286 0.67 23.06 -6.33
C GLY A 286 1.51 24.30 -6.60
N PHE A 287 2.81 24.31 -6.28
CA PHE A 287 3.70 25.42 -6.60
C PHE A 287 4.85 24.97 -7.50
N ALA A 288 5.01 25.65 -8.65
CA ALA A 288 6.19 25.53 -9.50
C ALA A 288 7.39 26.19 -8.80
N LEU A 289 8.02 25.45 -7.87
CA LEU A 289 9.09 25.89 -6.98
C LEU A 289 8.68 27.06 -6.06
N PRO A 290 9.06 27.05 -4.78
CA PRO A 290 8.80 28.21 -3.92
C PRO A 290 9.52 29.44 -4.49
N PRO A 291 8.96 30.66 -4.36
CA PRO A 291 9.74 31.87 -4.53
C PRO A 291 10.94 31.76 -3.60
N THR A 292 12.12 31.66 -4.20
CA THR A 292 13.38 31.48 -3.49
C THR A 292 13.57 32.69 -2.57
N PHE A 293 13.53 32.47 -1.25
CA PHE A 293 14.40 33.25 -0.39
C PHE A 293 15.83 32.97 -0.86
N PRO A 294 16.72 33.97 -0.95
CA PRO A 294 18.06 33.79 -1.49
C PRO A 294 18.81 32.79 -0.61
N SER A 295 18.79 31.52 -1.03
CA SER A 295 19.74 30.52 -0.56
C SER A 295 21.08 30.91 -1.17
N PRO A 296 22.16 31.03 -0.38
CA PRO A 296 23.48 31.45 -0.86
C PRO A 296 24.18 30.37 -1.71
N SER A 297 23.43 29.55 -2.44
CA SER A 297 24.00 28.55 -3.35
C SER A 297 24.38 29.22 -4.69
N PRO A 298 25.67 29.20 -5.08
CA PRO A 298 26.22 30.10 -6.09
C PRO A 298 26.01 29.68 -7.56
N ALA A 299 25.01 28.87 -7.88
CA ALA A 299 24.65 28.63 -9.28
C ALA A 299 23.16 28.28 -9.42
N PRO A 300 22.42 28.95 -10.32
CA PRO A 300 21.14 28.43 -10.76
C PRO A 300 21.43 27.13 -11.52
N LEU A 301 21.20 26.00 -10.86
CA LEU A 301 21.12 24.72 -11.54
C LEU A 301 20.00 24.86 -12.56
N GLU A 302 20.33 24.83 -13.85
CA GLU A 302 19.30 24.72 -14.89
C GLU A 302 18.38 23.55 -14.51
N PRO A 303 17.06 23.74 -14.55
CA PRO A 303 16.13 22.67 -14.21
C PRO A 303 16.43 21.49 -15.13
N LEU A 304 16.98 20.41 -14.55
CA LEU A 304 17.20 19.16 -15.27
C LEU A 304 15.87 18.75 -15.87
N SER A 305 15.76 18.87 -17.20
CA SER A 305 14.63 18.36 -17.96
C SER A 305 14.67 16.85 -17.90
N LEU A 306 13.95 16.28 -16.94
CA LEU A 306 13.81 14.83 -16.79
C LEU A 306 12.86 14.29 -17.87
N PRO A 307 13.11 13.09 -18.42
CA PRO A 307 12.17 12.46 -19.35
C PRO A 307 10.85 12.12 -18.64
N SER A 308 9.80 11.89 -19.44
CA SER A 308 8.52 11.40 -18.94
C SER A 308 8.66 10.03 -18.26
N CYS A 309 7.93 9.80 -17.15
CA CYS A 309 7.90 8.52 -16.46
C CYS A 309 7.17 7.40 -17.25
N ALA A 310 6.40 7.73 -18.27
CA ALA A 310 5.55 6.80 -19.03
C ALA A 310 6.27 5.52 -19.49
N ALA A 311 7.47 5.66 -20.08
CA ALA A 311 8.20 4.53 -20.61
C ALA A 311 8.64 3.54 -19.51
N ARG A 312 9.13 4.07 -18.38
CA ARG A 312 9.55 3.26 -17.22
C ARG A 312 8.36 2.62 -16.50
N ALA A 313 7.26 3.36 -16.39
CA ALA A 313 6.01 2.86 -15.83
C ALA A 313 5.50 1.65 -16.62
N ARG A 314 5.40 1.75 -17.95
CA ARG A 314 4.97 0.65 -18.83
C ARG A 314 5.93 -0.55 -18.80
N ALA A 315 7.23 -0.29 -18.70
CA ALA A 315 8.23 -1.36 -18.53
C ALA A 315 8.20 -1.99 -17.13
N GLY A 316 7.48 -1.42 -16.17
CA GLY A 316 7.46 -1.88 -14.78
C GLY A 316 8.78 -1.67 -14.03
N THR A 317 9.59 -0.74 -14.53
CA THR A 317 10.91 -0.36 -14.00
C THR A 317 10.89 1.00 -13.30
N LEU A 318 9.73 1.67 -13.25
CA LEU A 318 9.56 2.88 -12.47
C LEU A 318 9.86 2.61 -10.99
N ARG A 319 10.68 3.49 -10.41
CA ARG A 319 11.06 3.48 -8.99
C ARG A 319 10.96 4.93 -8.49
N GLY A 320 10.87 5.08 -7.18
CA GLY A 320 10.89 6.38 -6.53
C GLY A 320 11.02 6.25 -5.02
N SER A 321 10.88 7.38 -4.35
CA SER A 321 11.04 7.54 -2.91
C SER A 321 9.96 8.46 -2.35
N TYR A 322 9.48 8.16 -1.14
CA TYR A 322 8.65 9.09 -0.39
C TYR A 322 9.55 10.07 0.36
N ILE A 323 9.54 11.32 -0.10
CA ILE A 323 10.38 12.39 0.40
C ILE A 323 9.53 13.31 1.27
N PRO A 324 10.00 13.70 2.47
CA PRO A 324 9.23 14.53 3.37
C PRO A 324 8.90 15.86 2.71
N THR A 325 7.68 16.34 2.95
CA THR A 325 7.29 17.70 2.66
C THR A 325 8.00 18.66 3.63
N ARG A 326 8.09 19.93 3.26
CA ARG A 326 8.76 20.92 4.12
C ARG A 326 7.98 21.05 5.43
N PRO A 327 8.65 21.28 6.58
CA PRO A 327 7.96 21.48 7.85
C PRO A 327 6.92 22.61 7.80
N VAL A 328 7.18 23.67 7.03
CA VAL A 328 6.21 24.77 6.83
C VAL A 328 4.95 24.31 6.09
N ASP A 329 5.07 23.37 5.15
CA ASP A 329 3.94 22.84 4.39
C ASP A 329 3.12 21.85 5.22
N GLN A 330 3.73 21.18 6.20
CA GLN A 330 2.99 20.36 7.16
C GLN A 330 2.16 21.21 8.13
N LEU A 331 2.70 22.37 8.55
CA LEU A 331 1.99 23.32 9.41
C LEU A 331 0.95 24.16 8.66
N TYR A 332 1.24 24.47 7.39
CA TYR A 332 0.41 25.31 6.52
C TYR A 332 0.21 24.62 5.18
N PRO A 333 -0.57 23.53 5.15
CA PRO A 333 -0.76 22.77 3.92
C PRO A 333 -1.36 23.67 2.84
N PRO A 334 -0.87 23.59 1.60
CA PRO A 334 -1.34 24.45 0.51
C PRO A 334 -2.81 24.21 0.15
N PHE A 335 -3.40 23.12 0.65
CA PHE A 335 -4.80 22.75 0.49
C PHE A 335 -5.35 22.21 1.82
N PRO A 336 -6.67 22.20 1.99
CA PRO A 336 -7.30 21.50 3.10
C PRO A 336 -6.96 20.01 3.03
N VAL A 337 -6.09 19.56 3.92
CA VAL A 337 -5.92 18.12 4.17
C VAL A 337 -7.15 17.71 4.99
N PRO A 338 -7.93 16.70 4.56
CA PRO A 338 -9.00 16.19 5.39
C PRO A 338 -8.38 15.78 6.72
N TYR A 339 -8.80 16.44 7.80
CA TYR A 339 -8.58 15.87 9.12
C TYR A 339 -9.40 14.58 9.12
N SER A 340 -8.73 13.45 8.93
CA SER A 340 -9.30 12.14 9.20
C SER A 340 -9.54 12.08 10.70
N TYR A 341 -10.67 12.65 11.12
CA TYR A 341 -11.14 12.62 12.49
C TYR A 341 -11.62 11.20 12.74
N HIS A 342 -10.69 10.27 12.99
CA HIS A 342 -11.06 9.06 13.69
C HIS A 342 -11.34 9.51 15.14
N PRO A 343 -12.60 9.50 15.62
CA PRO A 343 -13.03 10.28 16.79
C PRO A 343 -12.42 9.87 18.14
N ALA A 344 -11.45 8.95 18.17
CA ALA A 344 -11.07 8.24 19.39
C ALA A 344 -9.56 8.20 19.70
N THR A 345 -8.62 8.34 18.76
CA THR A 345 -7.25 7.84 19.06
C THR A 345 -6.04 8.50 18.39
N HIS A 346 -6.17 9.31 17.33
CA HIS A 346 -4.99 9.75 16.57
C HIS A 346 -5.00 11.25 16.27
N SER A 347 -3.87 11.92 16.52
CA SER A 347 -3.67 13.36 16.32
C SER A 347 -2.88 13.71 15.06
N ARG A 348 -2.66 12.74 14.15
CA ARG A 348 -1.87 12.92 12.93
C ARG A 348 -2.75 12.77 11.69
N THR A 349 -2.46 13.52 10.63
CA THR A 349 -3.10 13.30 9.33
C THR A 349 -2.55 12.01 8.70
N SER A 350 -3.16 11.52 7.63
CA SER A 350 -2.68 10.34 6.89
C SER A 350 -2.09 10.70 5.52
N THR A 351 -2.15 11.98 5.16
CA THR A 351 -1.62 12.56 3.91
C THR A 351 -1.02 13.93 4.16
N GLY A 352 -0.14 14.38 3.26
CA GLY A 352 0.58 15.64 3.26
C GLY A 352 1.96 15.60 3.93
N TYR A 353 2.39 14.43 4.43
CA TYR A 353 3.68 14.30 5.13
C TYR A 353 4.81 14.04 4.17
N ASP A 354 4.55 13.20 3.18
CA ASP A 354 5.53 12.77 2.20
C ASP A 354 4.97 12.98 0.79
N ALA A 355 5.86 13.09 -0.19
CA ALA A 355 5.48 13.04 -1.60
C ALA A 355 6.34 11.99 -2.31
N PHE A 356 5.71 11.22 -3.18
CA PHE A 356 6.43 10.30 -4.04
C PHE A 356 7.20 11.08 -5.12
N VAL A 357 8.53 10.94 -5.10
CA VAL A 357 9.44 11.50 -6.10
C VAL A 357 9.96 10.36 -6.97
N PRO A 358 9.59 10.30 -8.27
CA PRO A 358 10.11 9.29 -9.16
C PRO A 358 11.61 9.51 -9.46
N ALA A 359 12.34 8.41 -9.58
CA ALA A 359 13.75 8.42 -9.95
C ALA A 359 13.90 8.48 -11.48
N GLU A 360 14.84 9.30 -11.96
CA GLU A 360 15.25 9.43 -13.36
C GLU A 360 14.17 9.90 -14.35
N CYS A 361 13.01 10.34 -13.87
CA CYS A 361 11.92 10.82 -14.70
C CYS A 361 11.04 11.81 -13.92
N ALA A 362 10.11 12.46 -14.63
CA ALA A 362 9.04 13.24 -14.04
C ALA A 362 7.69 12.87 -14.69
N TRP A 363 6.61 13.00 -13.94
CA TRP A 363 5.27 12.96 -14.52
C TRP A 363 5.08 14.20 -15.38
N SER A 364 4.77 14.00 -16.66
CA SER A 364 4.73 15.06 -17.67
C SER A 364 3.33 15.24 -18.27
N HIS A 365 2.28 14.84 -17.55
CA HIS A 365 0.90 14.95 -18.02
C HIS A 365 0.10 15.99 -17.21
N ALA A 366 -0.91 16.56 -17.87
CA ALA A 366 -1.81 17.58 -17.30
C ALA A 366 -2.68 17.08 -16.13
N GLY A 367 -2.81 15.76 -15.95
CA GLY A 367 -3.56 15.17 -14.83
C GLY A 367 -2.74 14.96 -13.54
N THR A 368 -1.53 15.52 -13.48
CA THR A 368 -0.77 15.57 -12.22
C THR A 368 -1.47 16.50 -11.25
N ARG A 369 -1.37 16.21 -9.95
CA ARG A 369 -2.10 16.98 -8.94
C ARG A 369 -1.75 18.48 -9.02
N PHE A 370 -2.79 19.33 -9.09
CA PHE A 370 -2.72 20.79 -9.21
C PHE A 370 -2.17 21.34 -10.54
N ALA A 371 -1.96 20.51 -11.55
CA ALA A 371 -1.73 21.01 -12.90
C ALA A 371 -3.01 21.62 -13.50
N ASP A 372 -2.91 22.23 -14.67
CA ASP A 372 -4.08 22.58 -15.46
C ASP A 372 -4.60 21.33 -16.18
N HIS A 373 -5.77 20.85 -15.78
CA HIS A 373 -6.35 19.59 -16.25
C HIS A 373 -7.16 19.76 -17.54
N ALA A 374 -7.29 20.99 -18.08
CA ALA A 374 -8.07 21.27 -19.29
C ALA A 374 -7.66 20.36 -20.45
N ALA A 375 -6.36 20.14 -20.65
CA ALA A 375 -5.83 19.25 -21.68
C ALA A 375 -6.18 17.76 -21.50
N CYS A 376 -6.66 17.35 -20.32
CA CYS A 376 -7.20 16.01 -20.10
C CYS A 376 -8.68 15.90 -20.44
N VAL A 377 -9.47 16.91 -20.05
CA VAL A 377 -10.93 16.84 -20.10
C VAL A 377 -11.52 17.42 -21.39
N GLU A 378 -10.77 18.25 -22.11
CA GLU A 378 -11.22 18.82 -23.39
C GLU A 378 -10.85 17.93 -24.59
N ARG A 379 -9.90 17.00 -24.42
CA ARG A 379 -9.27 16.29 -25.53
C ARG A 379 -9.98 14.99 -25.90
N GLY A 380 -10.80 15.06 -26.95
CA GLY A 380 -11.47 13.89 -27.51
C GLY A 380 -12.40 13.20 -26.51
N THR A 381 -13.30 12.35 -26.98
CA THR A 381 -14.10 11.55 -26.05
C THR A 381 -13.27 10.37 -25.57
N SER A 382 -13.05 10.28 -24.27
CA SER A 382 -12.42 9.11 -23.65
C SER A 382 -13.43 8.40 -22.75
N ARG A 383 -13.52 7.08 -22.86
CA ARG A 383 -14.42 6.24 -22.06
C ARG A 383 -13.60 5.21 -21.31
N VAL A 384 -13.65 5.24 -19.98
CA VAL A 384 -12.88 4.34 -19.11
C VAL A 384 -13.81 3.50 -18.25
N LEU A 385 -13.65 2.17 -18.31
CA LEU A 385 -14.38 1.23 -17.47
C LEU A 385 -13.48 0.74 -16.34
N PHE A 386 -13.90 0.92 -15.09
CA PHE A 386 -13.29 0.36 -13.91
C PHE A 386 -14.10 -0.86 -13.48
N VAL A 387 -13.45 -2.02 -13.32
CA VAL A 387 -14.10 -3.25 -12.85
C VAL A 387 -13.28 -3.82 -11.70
N GLY A 388 -13.94 -4.15 -10.60
CA GLY A 388 -13.21 -4.77 -9.50
C GLY A 388 -13.76 -4.55 -8.10
N ASP A 389 -12.83 -4.58 -7.15
CA ASP A 389 -13.08 -4.35 -5.73
C ASP A 389 -13.06 -2.86 -5.34
N SER A 390 -13.05 -2.60 -4.03
CA SER A 390 -13.04 -1.25 -3.48
C SER A 390 -11.82 -0.41 -3.87
N HIS A 391 -10.72 -1.03 -4.33
CA HIS A 391 -9.54 -0.31 -4.81
C HIS A 391 -9.69 0.15 -6.26
N ALA A 392 -10.44 -0.57 -7.10
CA ALA A 392 -10.88 -0.04 -8.41
C ALA A 392 -11.78 1.19 -8.21
N ARG A 393 -12.70 1.11 -7.23
CA ARG A 393 -13.57 2.25 -6.88
C ARG A 393 -12.77 3.44 -6.34
N ALA A 394 -11.80 3.19 -5.46
CA ALA A 394 -10.91 4.24 -4.96
C ALA A 394 -10.11 4.90 -6.10
N ALA A 395 -9.57 4.12 -7.04
CA ALA A 395 -8.87 4.65 -8.20
C ALA A 395 -9.79 5.50 -9.10
N PHE A 396 -11.02 5.05 -9.36
CA PHE A 396 -12.06 5.82 -10.04
C PHE A 396 -12.28 7.18 -9.36
N ASP A 397 -12.44 7.17 -8.04
CA ASP A 397 -12.69 8.38 -7.25
C ASP A 397 -11.53 9.38 -7.30
N ILE A 398 -10.30 8.88 -7.15
CA ILE A 398 -9.11 9.73 -7.17
C ILE A 398 -8.95 10.36 -8.56
N VAL A 399 -9.14 9.59 -9.64
CA VAL A 399 -9.06 10.12 -11.01
C VAL A 399 -10.16 11.14 -11.28
N ALA A 400 -11.40 10.87 -10.87
CA ALA A 400 -12.50 11.82 -11.03
C ALA A 400 -12.24 13.16 -10.33
N VAL A 401 -11.90 13.12 -9.04
CA VAL A 401 -11.61 14.32 -8.24
C VAL A 401 -10.43 15.10 -8.83
N ARG A 402 -9.41 14.41 -9.35
CA ARG A 402 -8.29 15.10 -10.02
C ARG A 402 -8.75 15.83 -11.28
N LEU A 403 -9.48 15.16 -12.16
CA LEU A 403 -9.93 15.76 -13.41
C LEU A 403 -10.92 16.91 -13.20
N GLU A 404 -11.66 16.93 -12.09
CA GLU A 404 -12.56 18.03 -11.71
C GLU A 404 -11.78 19.31 -11.32
N GLY A 405 -10.51 19.20 -10.93
CA GLY A 405 -9.63 20.34 -10.65
C GLY A 405 -9.91 21.08 -9.33
N GLU A 406 -10.69 20.50 -8.41
CA GLU A 406 -11.13 21.17 -7.17
C GLU A 406 -10.01 21.42 -6.12
N GLY A 407 -8.79 20.94 -6.38
CA GLY A 407 -7.65 21.11 -5.48
C GLY A 407 -7.76 20.34 -4.15
N THR A 408 -8.68 19.39 -4.06
CA THR A 408 -8.93 18.56 -2.87
C THR A 408 -8.24 17.19 -2.99
N VAL A 409 -8.20 16.44 -1.87
CA VAL A 409 -7.82 15.02 -1.87
C VAL A 409 -9.11 14.20 -1.88
N ALA A 410 -9.17 13.16 -2.71
CA ALA A 410 -10.22 12.17 -2.59
C ALA A 410 -10.08 11.46 -1.22
N SER A 411 -10.99 11.76 -0.31
CA SER A 411 -10.98 11.21 1.06
C SER A 411 -12.15 10.30 1.36
N THR A 412 -13.12 10.23 0.45
CA THR A 412 -14.33 9.42 0.60
C THR A 412 -14.64 8.72 -0.70
N SER A 413 -15.11 7.47 -0.61
CA SER A 413 -15.59 6.68 -1.73
C SER A 413 -16.99 6.18 -1.40
N ALA A 414 -18.00 6.66 -2.13
CA ALA A 414 -19.38 6.22 -1.91
C ALA A 414 -19.52 4.73 -2.30
N LYS A 415 -20.04 3.91 -1.38
CA LYS A 415 -20.27 2.48 -1.60
C LYS A 415 -21.51 2.27 -2.49
N LEU A 416 -21.32 2.32 -3.81
CA LEU A 416 -22.34 2.02 -4.81
C LEU A 416 -21.86 0.90 -5.73
N ASP A 417 -22.75 -0.05 -6.06
CA ASP A 417 -22.45 -1.20 -6.92
C ASP A 417 -22.10 -0.78 -8.36
N MET A 418 -22.76 0.27 -8.83
CA MET A 418 -22.46 0.92 -10.10
C MET A 418 -22.33 2.41 -9.87
N ARG A 419 -21.35 3.01 -10.54
CA ARG A 419 -21.13 4.45 -10.48
C ARG A 419 -20.64 4.95 -11.82
N ASN A 420 -21.07 6.14 -12.20
CA ASN A 420 -20.52 6.83 -13.35
C ASN A 420 -20.17 8.27 -12.99
N ALA A 421 -19.26 8.83 -13.78
CA ALA A 421 -18.88 10.23 -13.73
C ALA A 421 -18.59 10.70 -15.15
N THR A 422 -18.87 11.97 -15.43
CA THR A 422 -18.47 12.62 -16.67
C THR A 422 -17.78 13.93 -16.32
N VAL A 423 -16.49 14.03 -16.65
CA VAL A 423 -15.68 15.22 -16.40
C VAL A 423 -15.17 15.72 -17.75
N GLY A 424 -15.79 16.79 -18.24
CA GLY A 424 -15.62 17.22 -19.64
C GLY A 424 -15.96 16.11 -20.62
N ASN A 425 -15.00 15.73 -21.47
CA ASN A 425 -15.13 14.68 -22.48
C ASN A 425 -14.65 13.31 -21.99
N VAL A 426 -14.32 13.16 -20.71
CA VAL A 426 -13.95 11.88 -20.10
C VAL A 426 -15.18 11.30 -19.39
N PHE A 427 -15.68 10.20 -19.92
CA PHE A 427 -16.71 9.37 -19.27
C PHE A 427 -16.02 8.22 -18.53
N MET A 428 -16.40 8.02 -17.28
CA MET A 428 -15.90 6.91 -16.47
C MET A 428 -17.07 6.14 -15.89
N GLU A 429 -16.94 4.82 -15.84
CA GLU A 429 -17.89 3.93 -15.22
C GLU A 429 -17.18 2.94 -14.31
N PHE A 430 -17.78 2.62 -13.18
CA PHE A 430 -17.32 1.62 -12.22
C PHE A 430 -18.37 0.52 -12.05
N ILE A 431 -17.92 -0.73 -12.14
CA ILE A 431 -18.70 -1.93 -11.87
C ILE A 431 -18.06 -2.68 -10.69
N TRP A 432 -18.84 -2.89 -9.64
CA TRP A 432 -18.45 -3.73 -8.51
C TRP A 432 -18.41 -5.20 -8.92
N ASP A 433 -17.20 -5.74 -9.04
CA ASP A 433 -16.92 -7.15 -9.27
C ASP A 433 -15.64 -7.56 -8.51
N PRO A 434 -15.70 -7.61 -7.17
CA PRO A 434 -14.52 -7.79 -6.33
C PRO A 434 -13.80 -9.13 -6.53
N PHE A 435 -14.45 -10.06 -7.22
CA PHE A 435 -13.94 -11.39 -7.53
C PHE A 435 -13.75 -11.64 -9.03
N LEU A 436 -14.03 -10.68 -9.93
CA LEU A 436 -13.95 -10.84 -11.38
C LEU A 436 -14.76 -12.04 -11.92
N VAL A 437 -15.97 -12.22 -11.40
CA VAL A 437 -16.88 -13.33 -11.78
C VAL A 437 -18.03 -12.88 -12.67
N LEU A 438 -18.28 -11.57 -12.78
CA LEU A 438 -19.33 -11.06 -13.65
C LEU A 438 -18.95 -11.30 -15.12
N PRO A 439 -19.88 -11.83 -15.94
CA PRO A 439 -19.61 -12.05 -17.35
C PRO A 439 -19.65 -10.72 -18.10
N LEU A 440 -18.48 -10.15 -18.39
CA LEU A 440 -18.39 -9.00 -19.31
C LEU A 440 -18.85 -9.43 -20.71
N THR A 441 -19.57 -8.55 -21.39
CA THR A 441 -20.08 -8.76 -22.76
C THR A 441 -19.52 -7.71 -23.70
N CYS A 442 -19.67 -7.92 -25.02
CA CYS A 442 -19.30 -6.89 -25.99
C CYS A 442 -20.09 -5.61 -25.84
N GLU A 443 -21.37 -5.68 -25.47
CA GLU A 443 -22.16 -4.48 -25.16
C GLU A 443 -21.54 -3.67 -24.00
N THR A 444 -20.94 -4.36 -23.02
CA THR A 444 -20.26 -3.70 -21.90
C THR A 444 -18.90 -3.13 -22.29
N VAL A 445 -18.14 -3.83 -23.13
CA VAL A 445 -16.72 -3.52 -23.41
C VAL A 445 -16.51 -2.62 -24.62
N ASP A 446 -17.31 -2.78 -25.68
CA ASP A 446 -17.09 -2.14 -26.99
C ASP A 446 -17.17 -0.61 -26.93
N GLY A 447 -17.90 -0.07 -25.95
CA GLY A 447 -18.00 1.35 -25.70
C GLY A 447 -16.82 1.97 -24.95
N PHE A 448 -15.76 1.25 -24.59
CA PHE A 448 -14.68 1.78 -23.75
C PHE A 448 -13.30 1.73 -24.40
N ASP A 449 -12.59 2.86 -24.31
CA ASP A 449 -11.21 3.02 -24.79
C ASP A 449 -10.21 2.34 -23.86
N ALA A 450 -10.55 2.24 -22.57
CA ALA A 450 -9.72 1.60 -21.57
C ALA A 450 -10.56 0.82 -20.55
N ILE A 451 -10.00 -0.30 -20.08
CA ILE A 451 -10.53 -1.11 -18.98
C ILE A 451 -9.46 -1.17 -17.88
N VAL A 452 -9.84 -0.76 -16.67
CA VAL A 452 -9.03 -0.81 -15.46
C VAL A 452 -9.57 -1.91 -14.56
N VAL A 453 -8.71 -2.85 -14.20
CA VAL A 453 -9.06 -3.98 -13.33
C VAL A 453 -8.30 -3.87 -12.00
N SER A 454 -9.01 -4.00 -10.89
CA SER A 454 -8.43 -4.18 -9.55
C SER A 454 -9.19 -5.27 -8.81
N ALA A 455 -8.54 -6.37 -8.49
CA ALA A 455 -9.17 -7.43 -7.71
C ALA A 455 -8.11 -8.23 -6.94
N GLY A 456 -8.59 -9.13 -6.10
CA GLY A 456 -7.75 -10.02 -5.31
C GLY A 456 -7.79 -9.69 -3.82
N THR A 457 -8.05 -8.44 -3.45
CA THR A 457 -8.15 -8.05 -2.03
C THR A 457 -9.27 -8.82 -1.34
N HIS A 458 -10.45 -8.91 -1.96
CA HIS A 458 -11.57 -9.68 -1.40
C HIS A 458 -11.30 -11.18 -1.42
N MET A 459 -10.68 -11.72 -2.48
CA MET A 459 -10.25 -13.12 -2.47
C MET A 459 -9.31 -13.42 -1.29
N ALA A 460 -8.38 -12.51 -1.01
CA ALA A 460 -7.45 -12.61 0.10
C ALA A 460 -8.11 -12.41 1.47
N ALA A 461 -9.12 -11.55 1.57
CA ALA A 461 -9.78 -11.26 2.84
C ALA A 461 -10.85 -12.30 3.23
N PHE A 462 -11.51 -12.92 2.26
CA PHE A 462 -12.71 -13.76 2.49
C PHE A 462 -12.52 -15.22 2.09
N ASN A 463 -11.83 -15.50 0.98
CA ASN A 463 -11.75 -16.86 0.43
C ASN A 463 -10.45 -17.57 0.84
N CYS A 464 -9.36 -16.79 0.96
CA CYS A 464 -8.03 -17.28 1.27
C CYS A 464 -7.56 -18.46 0.41
N PRO A 465 -7.59 -18.32 -0.92
CA PRO A 465 -7.15 -19.38 -1.83
C PRO A 465 -5.68 -19.73 -1.58
N THR A 466 -5.26 -20.91 -2.01
CA THR A 466 -3.83 -21.20 -2.17
C THR A 466 -3.23 -20.30 -3.25
N THR A 467 -1.91 -20.16 -3.24
CA THR A 467 -1.21 -19.36 -4.25
C THR A 467 -1.43 -19.93 -5.66
N SER A 468 -1.43 -21.27 -5.81
CA SER A 468 -1.70 -21.91 -7.10
C SER A 468 -3.10 -21.58 -7.62
N ASP A 469 -4.11 -21.62 -6.76
CA ASP A 469 -5.49 -21.32 -7.14
C ASP A 469 -5.67 -19.84 -7.49
N PHE A 470 -5.04 -18.95 -6.72
CA PHE A 470 -5.00 -17.52 -6.99
C PHE A 470 -4.38 -17.23 -8.37
N VAL A 471 -3.19 -17.77 -8.64
CA VAL A 471 -2.47 -17.58 -9.90
C VAL A 471 -3.28 -18.12 -11.08
N ALA A 472 -3.78 -19.36 -10.99
CA ALA A 472 -4.56 -19.97 -12.06
C ALA A 472 -5.86 -19.18 -12.34
N PHE A 473 -6.52 -18.69 -11.29
CA PHE A 473 -7.72 -17.86 -11.42
C PHE A 473 -7.43 -16.58 -12.21
N PHE A 474 -6.42 -15.81 -11.80
CA PHE A 474 -6.10 -14.55 -12.45
C PHE A 474 -5.52 -14.72 -13.86
N GLU A 475 -4.74 -15.78 -14.12
CA GLU A 475 -4.31 -16.15 -15.47
C GLU A 475 -5.53 -16.35 -16.39
N ALA A 476 -6.52 -17.13 -15.96
CA ALA A 476 -7.71 -17.39 -16.77
C ALA A 476 -8.57 -16.13 -16.96
N ARG A 477 -8.77 -15.32 -15.91
CA ARG A 477 -9.64 -14.14 -15.97
C ARG A 477 -9.05 -13.00 -16.80
N LEU A 478 -7.77 -12.67 -16.61
CA LEU A 478 -7.14 -11.60 -17.36
C LEU A 478 -7.04 -11.95 -18.86
N ALA A 479 -6.74 -13.22 -19.19
CA ALA A 479 -6.76 -13.71 -20.56
C ALA A 479 -8.16 -13.62 -21.19
N ALA A 480 -9.22 -13.99 -20.45
CA ALA A 480 -10.60 -13.93 -20.94
C ALA A 480 -11.07 -12.49 -21.22
N ILE A 481 -10.77 -11.54 -20.32
CA ILE A 481 -11.09 -10.11 -20.52
C ILE A 481 -10.34 -9.56 -21.73
N ALA A 482 -9.05 -9.88 -21.87
CA ALA A 482 -8.26 -9.44 -23.00
C ALA A 482 -8.76 -10.00 -24.34
N ALA A 483 -9.15 -11.28 -24.38
CA ALA A 483 -9.74 -11.90 -25.56
C ALA A 483 -11.09 -11.28 -25.93
N LEU A 484 -11.94 -10.99 -24.94
CA LEU A 484 -13.21 -10.32 -25.16
C LEU A 484 -13.03 -8.92 -25.77
N ALA A 485 -12.14 -8.10 -25.20
CA ALA A 485 -11.88 -6.75 -25.69
C ALA A 485 -11.42 -6.72 -27.16
N GLU A 486 -10.65 -7.74 -27.60
CA GLU A 486 -10.28 -7.89 -29.01
C GLU A 486 -11.43 -8.37 -29.90
N GLN A 487 -12.24 -9.31 -29.40
CA GLN A 487 -13.36 -9.87 -30.15
C GLN A 487 -14.41 -8.82 -30.49
N CYS A 488 -14.77 -7.97 -29.54
CA CYS A 488 -15.87 -7.01 -29.68
C CYS A 488 -15.62 -5.96 -30.76
N ARG A 489 -14.35 -5.61 -30.97
CA ARG A 489 -13.93 -4.69 -32.04
C ARG A 489 -13.97 -5.31 -33.43
N CYS A 490 -13.85 -6.63 -33.53
CA CYS A 490 -13.95 -7.32 -34.81
C CYS A 490 -15.40 -7.39 -35.31
N THR A 491 -16.40 -7.43 -34.42
CA THR A 491 -17.81 -7.65 -34.79
C THR A 491 -18.48 -6.45 -35.46
N ASP A 492 -17.98 -5.24 -35.27
CA ASP A 492 -18.51 -4.02 -35.89
C ASP A 492 -18.04 -3.81 -37.34
N SER A 493 -17.13 -4.66 -37.83
CA SER A 493 -16.78 -4.71 -39.24
C SER A 493 -17.86 -5.45 -40.04
N SER A 494 -19.00 -4.78 -40.25
CA SER A 494 -19.99 -5.22 -41.23
C SER A 494 -19.28 -5.51 -42.56
N PRO A 495 -19.47 -6.68 -43.20
CA PRO A 495 -18.69 -7.11 -44.37
C PRO A 495 -18.84 -6.19 -45.61
N SER A 496 -19.75 -5.22 -45.58
CA SER A 496 -19.93 -4.18 -46.60
C SER A 496 -19.11 -2.90 -46.33
N SER A 497 -18.52 -2.75 -45.15
CA SER A 497 -17.67 -1.62 -44.76
C SER A 497 -16.20 -2.01 -44.94
N SER A 498 -15.66 -1.79 -46.14
CA SER A 498 -14.25 -2.05 -46.47
C SER A 498 -13.26 -1.06 -45.82
N SER A 499 -13.73 -0.12 -44.99
CA SER A 499 -12.85 0.67 -44.14
C SER A 499 -12.54 -0.15 -42.89
N ALA A 500 -11.35 -0.76 -42.85
CA ALA A 500 -10.78 -1.31 -41.63
C ALA A 500 -10.93 -0.26 -40.52
N SER A 501 -11.64 -0.62 -39.45
CA SER A 501 -11.82 0.26 -38.29
C SER A 501 -10.44 0.71 -37.80
N THR A 502 -10.16 2.00 -37.89
CA THR A 502 -8.89 2.61 -37.46
C THR A 502 -8.86 2.87 -35.95
N SER A 503 -9.85 2.39 -35.19
CA SER A 503 -9.93 2.63 -33.75
C SER A 503 -8.75 1.96 -33.01
N PRO A 504 -7.99 2.71 -32.19
CA PRO A 504 -6.83 2.18 -31.47
C PRO A 504 -7.28 1.12 -30.46
N PRO A 505 -6.52 0.02 -30.25
CA PRO A 505 -6.92 -1.10 -29.39
C PRO A 505 -7.29 -0.67 -27.97
N THR A 506 -8.24 -1.38 -27.34
CA THR A 506 -8.69 -1.07 -25.98
C THR A 506 -7.52 -1.27 -25.04
N LYS A 507 -7.23 -0.25 -24.24
CA LYS A 507 -6.14 -0.30 -23.25
C LYS A 507 -6.59 -1.14 -22.06
N LEU A 508 -5.74 -2.05 -21.63
CA LEU A 508 -5.99 -2.89 -20.47
C LEU A 508 -5.02 -2.50 -19.36
N VAL A 509 -5.54 -2.08 -18.21
CA VAL A 509 -4.74 -1.65 -17.06
C VAL A 509 -5.09 -2.53 -15.86
N LEU A 510 -4.09 -3.11 -15.22
CA LEU A 510 -4.22 -3.89 -14.00
C LEU A 510 -3.63 -3.10 -12.83
N LEU A 511 -4.39 -2.96 -11.75
CA LEU A 511 -3.91 -2.45 -10.47
C LEU A 511 -3.51 -3.65 -9.60
N THR A 512 -2.28 -3.65 -9.06
CA THR A 512 -1.90 -4.62 -8.02
C THR A 512 -2.65 -4.33 -6.72
N MET A 513 -2.68 -5.30 -5.79
CA MET A 513 -3.28 -5.09 -4.48
C MET A 513 -2.37 -4.18 -3.64
N PRO A 514 -2.91 -3.21 -2.86
CA PRO A 514 -2.09 -2.45 -1.93
C PRO A 514 -1.52 -3.35 -0.82
N VAL A 515 -0.41 -2.94 -0.20
CA VAL A 515 0.05 -3.59 1.04
C VAL A 515 -0.97 -3.36 2.13
N GLN A 516 -1.35 -4.41 2.85
CA GLN A 516 -2.35 -4.38 3.90
C GLN A 516 -1.89 -5.21 5.10
N HIS A 517 -2.43 -4.85 6.25
CA HIS A 517 -2.31 -5.63 7.48
C HIS A 517 -3.64 -6.33 7.78
N GLN A 518 -3.60 -7.46 8.49
CA GLN A 518 -4.79 -8.25 8.80
C GLN A 518 -5.69 -7.53 9.79
N HIS A 519 -6.82 -7.02 9.33
CA HIS A 519 -7.67 -6.14 10.15
C HIS A 519 -9.16 -6.40 10.06
N LEU A 520 -9.64 -7.15 9.07
CA LEU A 520 -11.06 -7.17 8.77
C LEU A 520 -11.85 -8.29 9.46
N HIS A 521 -11.44 -9.54 9.26
CA HIS A 521 -12.27 -10.70 9.58
C HIS A 521 -11.46 -11.83 10.20
N ASP A 522 -12.16 -12.78 10.84
CA ASP A 522 -11.59 -14.00 11.40
C ASP A 522 -11.00 -14.94 10.33
N HIS A 523 -11.22 -14.63 9.04
CA HIS A 523 -10.72 -15.38 7.89
C HIS A 523 -9.77 -14.56 7.01
N ASP A 524 -9.36 -13.37 7.43
CA ASP A 524 -8.48 -12.49 6.65
C ASP A 524 -7.04 -13.03 6.61
N CYS A 525 -6.56 -13.51 5.47
CA CYS A 525 -5.19 -14.05 5.33
C CYS A 525 -4.22 -13.10 4.61
N ARG A 526 -4.56 -11.81 4.53
CA ARG A 526 -3.72 -10.79 3.91
C ARG A 526 -2.52 -10.46 4.79
N THR A 527 -1.33 -10.87 4.39
CA THR A 527 -0.07 -10.48 5.05
C THR A 527 0.81 -9.74 4.06
N GLY A 528 1.74 -8.94 4.57
CA GLY A 528 2.74 -8.28 3.72
C GLY A 528 3.47 -9.24 2.78
N PRO A 529 4.17 -10.28 3.31
CA PRO A 529 4.89 -11.24 2.47
C PRO A 529 4.02 -11.95 1.43
N ARG A 530 2.80 -12.36 1.79
CA ARG A 530 1.90 -13.08 0.88
C ARG A 530 1.38 -12.17 -0.22
N LEU A 531 0.92 -10.97 0.12
CA LEU A 531 0.47 -9.99 -0.86
C LEU A 531 1.62 -9.58 -1.80
N SER A 532 2.82 -9.36 -1.27
CA SER A 532 4.04 -9.12 -2.05
C SER A 532 4.31 -10.21 -3.09
N HIS A 533 4.13 -11.47 -2.70
CA HIS A 533 4.30 -12.58 -3.63
C HIS A 533 3.18 -12.63 -4.68
N TRP A 534 1.92 -12.50 -4.26
CA TRP A 534 0.77 -12.50 -5.17
C TRP A 534 0.79 -11.35 -6.18
N ASN A 535 1.18 -10.16 -5.76
CA ASN A 535 1.33 -9.02 -6.66
C ASN A 535 2.47 -9.18 -7.66
N ARG A 536 3.56 -9.87 -7.28
CA ARG A 536 4.63 -10.26 -8.21
C ARG A 536 4.08 -11.20 -9.28
N GLU A 537 3.28 -12.18 -8.89
CA GLU A 537 2.62 -13.08 -9.83
C GLU A 537 1.60 -12.36 -10.71
N LEU A 538 0.72 -11.51 -10.15
CA LEU A 538 -0.22 -10.68 -10.93
C LEU A 538 0.51 -9.82 -11.96
N SER A 539 1.59 -9.16 -11.54
CA SER A 539 2.42 -8.35 -12.43
C SER A 539 3.05 -9.19 -13.54
N ARG A 540 3.54 -10.40 -13.21
CA ARG A 540 4.10 -11.34 -14.17
C ARG A 540 3.04 -11.81 -15.18
N ILE A 541 1.84 -12.16 -14.72
CA ILE A 541 0.71 -12.59 -15.55
C ILE A 541 0.34 -11.48 -16.54
N GLY A 542 0.05 -10.28 -16.03
CA GLY A 542 -0.35 -9.15 -16.88
C GLY A 542 0.72 -8.79 -17.93
N ARG A 543 1.99 -8.75 -17.54
CA ARG A 543 3.09 -8.40 -18.46
C ARG A 543 3.42 -9.49 -19.47
N ARG A 544 3.33 -10.78 -19.10
CA ARG A 544 3.65 -11.91 -19.99
C ARG A 544 2.77 -11.92 -21.24
N GLU A 545 1.52 -11.48 -21.12
CA GLU A 545 0.60 -11.40 -22.26
C GLU A 545 0.89 -10.20 -23.18
N GLY A 546 1.70 -9.23 -22.72
CA GLY A 546 2.02 -8.01 -23.47
C GLY A 546 0.85 -7.05 -23.67
N ARG A 547 -0.35 -7.41 -23.20
CA ARG A 547 -1.60 -6.65 -23.37
C ARG A 547 -1.92 -5.74 -22.19
N TRP A 548 -1.56 -6.17 -20.97
CA TRP A 548 -1.85 -5.43 -19.76
C TRP A 548 -0.72 -4.49 -19.37
N GLN A 549 -1.08 -3.25 -19.06
CA GLN A 549 -0.23 -2.31 -18.36
C GLN A 549 -0.49 -2.44 -16.85
N VAL A 550 0.56 -2.52 -16.03
CA VAL A 550 0.41 -2.77 -14.59
C VAL A 550 0.77 -1.53 -13.79
N VAL A 551 -0.19 -0.98 -13.04
CA VAL A 551 0.05 0.04 -12.00
C VAL A 551 0.40 -0.69 -10.70
N ASP A 552 1.59 -0.44 -10.18
CA ASP A 552 2.11 -1.10 -8.99
C ASP A 552 1.65 -0.40 -7.70
N VAL A 553 0.35 -0.53 -7.39
CA VAL A 553 -0.27 0.05 -6.19
C VAL A 553 0.41 -0.44 -4.91
N GLU A 554 0.89 -1.69 -4.91
CA GLU A 554 1.67 -2.22 -3.80
C GLU A 554 2.91 -1.37 -3.52
N MET A 555 3.72 -1.10 -4.55
CA MET A 555 4.94 -0.31 -4.41
C MET A 555 4.66 1.10 -3.89
N TYR A 556 3.57 1.73 -4.38
CA TYR A 556 3.17 3.05 -3.90
C TYR A 556 2.63 3.02 -2.47
N SER A 557 1.83 2.02 -2.10
CA SER A 557 1.18 1.97 -0.78
C SER A 557 2.06 1.45 0.35
N ARG A 558 3.09 0.65 0.04
CA ARG A 558 3.94 -0.03 1.04
C ARG A 558 4.52 0.93 2.10
N PRO A 559 5.14 2.08 1.75
CA PRO A 559 5.71 2.98 2.75
C PRO A 559 4.66 3.59 3.70
N ASN A 560 3.40 3.65 3.27
CA ASN A 560 2.26 4.17 4.04
C ASN A 560 1.38 3.07 4.65
N ALA A 561 1.77 1.79 4.57
CA ALA A 561 0.92 0.67 5.01
C ALA A 561 0.48 0.80 6.48
N ILE A 562 1.37 1.29 7.36
CA ILE A 562 1.03 1.50 8.77
C ILE A 562 -0.02 2.61 8.96
N ASP A 563 -0.08 3.60 8.06
CA ASP A 563 -1.02 4.71 8.15
C ASP A 563 -2.42 4.32 7.73
N GLN A 564 -2.57 3.26 6.92
CA GLN A 564 -3.88 2.66 6.65
C GLN A 564 -4.59 2.31 7.96
N ARG A 565 -3.85 1.89 9.00
CA ARG A 565 -4.42 1.54 10.32
C ARG A 565 -5.02 2.72 11.09
N ILE A 566 -4.65 3.95 10.73
CA ILE A 566 -5.30 5.16 11.28
C ILE A 566 -6.70 5.32 10.67
N MET A 567 -6.86 4.84 9.43
CA MET A 567 -8.10 4.82 8.67
C MET A 567 -8.82 3.50 8.93
N ASP A 568 -9.24 2.79 7.88
CA ASP A 568 -9.95 1.50 7.99
C ASP A 568 -9.03 0.27 7.88
N GLY A 569 -7.71 0.48 7.77
CA GLY A 569 -6.71 -0.58 7.66
C GLY A 569 -6.63 -1.26 6.30
N ILE A 570 -7.34 -0.77 5.28
CA ILE A 570 -7.52 -1.47 3.99
C ILE A 570 -7.23 -0.54 2.82
N HIS A 571 -7.82 0.65 2.81
CA HIS A 571 -7.79 1.53 1.65
C HIS A 571 -6.60 2.48 1.69
N TYR A 572 -5.92 2.61 0.55
CA TYR A 572 -4.88 3.63 0.35
C TYR A 572 -5.48 5.01 0.03
N LEU A 573 -6.80 5.11 -0.11
CA LEU A 573 -7.53 6.36 -0.23
C LEU A 573 -7.21 7.25 0.98
N ALA A 574 -7.05 8.56 0.77
CA ALA A 574 -6.62 9.53 1.78
C ALA A 574 -5.20 9.32 2.34
N LEU A 575 -4.36 8.49 1.70
CA LEU A 575 -2.93 8.41 1.99
C LEU A 575 -2.11 9.12 0.91
N ASP A 576 -0.85 9.44 1.22
CA ASP A 576 0.10 9.96 0.22
C ASP A 576 0.30 9.01 -0.98
N ALA A 577 0.00 7.72 -0.80
CA ALA A 577 0.03 6.72 -1.85
C ALA A 577 -1.05 6.86 -2.93
N ALA A 578 -2.16 7.54 -2.64
CA ALA A 578 -3.21 7.78 -3.63
C ALA A 578 -2.70 8.61 -4.82
N GLU A 579 -1.77 9.52 -4.57
CA GLU A 579 -1.27 10.46 -5.58
C GLU A 579 -0.45 9.79 -6.69
N PRO A 580 0.65 9.07 -6.39
CA PRO A 580 1.41 8.42 -7.45
C PRO A 580 0.64 7.28 -8.13
N VAL A 581 -0.32 6.63 -7.45
CA VAL A 581 -1.24 5.67 -8.10
C VAL A 581 -2.05 6.36 -9.20
N ALA A 582 -2.60 7.54 -8.93
CA ALA A 582 -3.38 8.27 -9.91
C ALA A 582 -2.51 8.89 -11.01
N ASP A 583 -1.29 9.35 -10.72
CA ASP A 583 -0.35 9.81 -11.75
C ASP A 583 -0.04 8.68 -12.74
N ASP A 584 0.36 7.51 -12.22
CA ASP A 584 0.67 6.33 -13.03
C ASP A 584 -0.55 5.85 -13.83
N LEU A 585 -1.73 5.81 -13.20
CA LEU A 585 -2.96 5.39 -13.87
C LEU A 585 -3.37 6.35 -14.99
N ILE A 586 -3.39 7.68 -14.74
CA ILE A 586 -3.76 8.68 -15.74
C ILE A 586 -2.81 8.64 -16.95
N ASP A 587 -1.50 8.45 -16.73
CA ASP A 587 -0.53 8.30 -17.83
C ASP A 587 -0.83 7.06 -18.70
N ARG A 588 -1.20 5.93 -18.09
CA ARG A 588 -1.51 4.68 -18.81
C ARG A 588 -2.82 4.71 -19.57
N LEU A 589 -3.82 5.40 -19.00
CA LEU A 589 -5.07 5.68 -19.69
C LEU A 589 -4.81 6.56 -20.93
N GLU A 590 -3.75 7.37 -20.87
CA GLU A 590 -3.41 8.40 -21.86
C GLU A 590 -4.65 9.25 -22.13
N ILE A 591 -5.34 9.72 -21.09
CA ILE A 591 -6.48 10.64 -21.21
C ILE A 591 -6.05 12.10 -21.26
N CYS A 592 -4.81 12.38 -20.82
CA CYS A 592 -4.19 13.70 -20.87
C CYS A 592 -3.20 13.81 -22.03
N ASP A 593 -3.01 15.01 -22.55
CA ASP A 593 -1.82 15.33 -23.33
C ASP A 593 -0.57 15.27 -22.46
N ARG A 594 0.54 14.89 -23.09
CA ARG A 594 1.86 15.13 -22.51
C ARG A 594 2.09 16.63 -22.62
N GLY A 595 2.29 17.29 -21.49
CA GLY A 595 2.69 18.68 -21.46
C GLY A 595 3.96 18.92 -22.28
N PRO A 596 4.22 20.17 -22.69
CA PRO A 596 5.42 20.53 -23.44
C PRO A 596 6.73 20.12 -22.77
#